data_AF-A0AA37KIY4-F1
#
_entry.id   AF-A0AA37KIY4-F1
#
_cell.length_a   1.000
_cell.length_b   1.000
_cell.length_c   1.000
_cell.angle_alpha   90.00
_cell.angle_beta   90.00
_cell.angle_gamma   90.00
#
_symmetry.space_group_name_H-M   'P 1'
#
loop_
_entity.id
_entity.type
_entity.pdbx_description
1 polymer ?
#
loop_
_entity_poly.entity_id
_entity_poly.type
_entity_poly.pdbx_seq_one_letter_code
_entity_poly.pdbx_strand_id
1 'polypeptide(L)'
;MNLVATHDRCDIPYTYSWKKEHNLPGHYGPYDKDLEELFQRASEIDNIVLNYLREVERVMQYPPKAFRSCRGIMTLEKKYGRDRLVAACACADQKLQYGYQALREVLELGEDVDFLPDEDGKVQSNVTSQISLTHKNIRGREYYKKDKQ
;
A
#
# COMPACT_ATOMS: atom_id res chain seq x y z
N MET A 1 -24.16 -38.64 1.46
CA MET A 1 -23.27 -37.83 0.60
C MET A 1 -22.14 -37.33 1.47
N ASN A 2 -20.88 -37.69 1.18
CA ASN A 2 -19.73 -37.18 1.92
C ASN A 2 -19.29 -35.86 1.30
N LEU A 3 -19.35 -34.79 2.08
CA LEU A 3 -18.88 -33.46 1.72
C LEU A 3 -17.34 -33.49 1.64
N VAL A 4 -16.78 -33.26 0.45
CA VAL A 4 -15.32 -33.34 0.24
C VAL A 4 -14.62 -32.03 0.61
N ALA A 5 -15.18 -30.88 0.20
CA ALA A 5 -14.71 -29.55 0.57
C ALA A 5 -15.83 -28.53 0.40
N THR A 6 -15.75 -27.41 1.12
CA THR A 6 -16.60 -26.23 0.93
C THR A 6 -15.72 -25.02 0.73
N HIS A 7 -16.18 -24.03 -0.05
CA HIS A 7 -15.51 -22.75 -0.22
C HIS A 7 -16.53 -21.63 -0.23
N ASP A 8 -16.23 -20.54 0.46
CA ASP A 8 -16.94 -19.29 0.27
C ASP A 8 -16.59 -18.73 -1.11
N ARG A 9 -17.60 -18.24 -1.82
CA ARG A 9 -17.41 -17.63 -3.13
C ARG A 9 -16.74 -16.27 -2.94
N CYS A 10 -15.59 -16.07 -3.58
CA CYS A 10 -14.94 -14.77 -3.67
C CYS A 10 -15.24 -14.18 -5.04
N ASP A 11 -16.05 -13.13 -5.10
CA ASP A 11 -16.43 -12.46 -6.36
C ASP A 11 -15.42 -11.39 -6.78
N ILE A 12 -14.27 -11.30 -6.11
CA ILE A 12 -13.21 -10.34 -6.45
C ILE A 12 -12.41 -10.90 -7.63
N PRO A 13 -12.43 -10.24 -8.81
CA PRO A 13 -11.80 -10.77 -10.01
C PRO A 13 -10.28 -10.89 -9.85
N TYR A 14 -9.71 -11.93 -10.48
CA TYR A 14 -8.26 -12.22 -10.50
C TYR A 14 -7.60 -12.49 -9.13
N THR A 15 -8.40 -12.74 -8.09
CA THR A 15 -7.89 -13.07 -6.76
C THR A 15 -7.69 -14.57 -6.58
N TYR A 16 -6.84 -14.92 -5.62
CA TYR A 16 -6.64 -16.31 -5.22
C TYR A 16 -7.60 -16.65 -4.09
N SER A 17 -8.42 -17.68 -4.26
CA SER A 17 -9.12 -18.32 -3.15
C SER A 17 -8.12 -19.22 -2.41
N TRP A 18 -7.74 -18.86 -1.19
CA TRP A 18 -6.78 -19.62 -0.40
C TRP A 18 -7.43 -20.27 0.82
N LYS A 19 -7.15 -21.57 1.02
CA LYS A 19 -7.50 -22.30 2.24
C LYS A 19 -6.29 -23.11 2.69
N LYS A 20 -5.84 -22.88 3.92
CA LYS A 20 -4.70 -23.58 4.52
C LYS A 20 -4.87 -25.10 4.50
N GLU A 21 -6.08 -25.58 4.72
CA GLU A 21 -6.46 -27.01 4.75
C GLU A 21 -6.23 -27.75 3.43
N HIS A 22 -6.19 -27.01 2.31
CA HIS A 22 -6.02 -27.60 0.97
C HIS A 22 -4.55 -27.73 0.57
N ASN A 23 -3.63 -27.17 1.35
CA ASN A 23 -2.22 -27.22 1.05
C ASN A 23 -1.63 -28.60 1.35
N LEU A 24 -0.85 -29.13 0.41
CA LEU A 24 -0.07 -30.33 0.63
C LEU A 24 0.98 -30.10 1.74
N PRO A 25 1.13 -31.05 2.69
CA PRO A 25 2.18 -30.97 3.69
C PRO A 25 3.56 -30.82 3.04
N GLY A 26 4.38 -29.88 3.53
CA GLY A 26 5.78 -29.70 3.11
C GLY A 26 6.02 -28.87 1.84
N HIS A 27 4.99 -28.48 1.08
CA HIS A 27 5.19 -27.68 -0.14
C HIS A 27 5.37 -26.18 0.14
N TYR A 28 4.97 -25.72 1.32
CA TYR A 28 5.03 -24.32 1.70
C TYR A 28 5.81 -24.18 3.00
N GLY A 29 6.87 -23.36 2.97
CA GLY A 29 7.53 -22.88 4.18
C GLY A 29 6.56 -22.04 5.02
N PRO A 30 6.86 -21.79 6.31
CA PRO A 30 6.02 -20.98 7.17
C PRO A 30 6.09 -19.50 6.75
N TYR A 31 5.39 -19.13 5.68
CA TYR A 31 5.37 -17.75 5.16
C TYR A 31 4.99 -16.73 6.24
N ASP A 32 4.15 -17.12 7.20
CA ASP A 32 3.79 -16.27 8.33
C ASP A 32 5.05 -15.83 9.12
N LYS A 33 5.97 -16.77 9.38
CA LYS A 33 7.24 -16.47 10.06
C LYS A 33 8.15 -15.64 9.16
N ASP A 34 8.23 -15.99 7.88
CA ASP A 34 9.09 -15.29 6.93
C ASP A 34 8.60 -13.84 6.68
N LEU A 35 7.29 -13.59 6.77
CA LEU A 35 6.68 -12.25 6.70
C LEU A 35 6.99 -11.44 7.96
N GLU A 36 6.89 -12.04 9.14
CA GLU A 36 7.24 -11.37 10.40
C GLU A 36 8.72 -10.92 10.40
N GLU A 37 9.63 -11.75 9.88
CA GLU A 37 11.03 -11.38 9.71
C GLU A 37 11.23 -10.20 8.75
N LEU A 38 10.40 -10.11 7.68
CA LEU A 38 10.42 -8.96 6.78
C LEU A 38 9.86 -7.70 7.46
N PHE A 39 8.79 -7.81 8.25
CA PHE A 39 8.22 -6.70 9.01
C PHE A 39 9.20 -6.17 10.05
N GLN A 40 9.93 -7.05 10.74
CA GLN A 40 10.96 -6.64 11.68
C GLN A 40 12.03 -5.79 10.97
N ARG A 41 12.54 -6.24 9.83
CA ARG A 41 13.51 -5.45 9.04
C ARG A 41 12.92 -4.15 8.51
N ALA A 42 11.65 -4.16 8.08
CA ALA A 42 10.98 -2.93 7.64
C ALA A 42 10.82 -1.92 8.78
N SER A 43 10.57 -2.38 10.02
CA SER A 43 10.50 -1.54 11.20
C SER A 43 11.85 -0.90 11.54
N GLU A 44 12.95 -1.60 11.27
CA GLU A 44 14.31 -1.06 11.37
C GLU A 44 14.57 -0.01 10.28
N ILE A 45 13.81 -0.02 9.18
CA ILE A 45 13.86 0.98 8.11
C ILE A 45 13.10 2.25 8.51
N ASP A 46 11.79 2.14 8.55
CA ASP A 46 10.88 3.20 8.92
C ASP A 46 9.49 2.62 9.18
N ASN A 47 8.71 3.23 10.06
CA ASN A 47 7.33 2.83 10.32
C ASN A 47 6.44 2.96 9.08
N ILE A 48 6.73 3.90 8.18
CA ILE A 48 6.02 4.06 6.91
C ILE A 48 6.17 2.79 6.05
N VAL A 49 7.39 2.24 5.96
CA VAL A 49 7.66 1.03 5.18
C VAL A 49 6.97 -0.17 5.82
N LEU A 50 7.05 -0.31 7.15
CA LEU A 50 6.34 -1.35 7.88
C LEU A 50 4.83 -1.32 7.61
N ASN A 51 4.22 -0.15 7.73
CA ASN A 51 2.77 0.01 7.51
C ASN A 51 2.39 -0.33 6.07
N TYR A 52 3.18 0.11 5.09
CA TYR A 52 2.96 -0.23 3.69
C TYR A 52 3.03 -1.75 3.44
N LEU A 53 4.02 -2.44 4.02
CA LEU A 53 4.13 -3.90 3.87
C LEU A 53 2.97 -4.66 4.51
N ARG A 54 2.46 -4.21 5.66
CA ARG A 54 1.27 -4.79 6.30
C ARG A 54 0.04 -4.61 5.42
N GLU A 55 -0.07 -3.48 4.74
CA GLU A 55 -1.18 -3.23 3.85
C GLU A 55 -1.08 -4.07 2.56
N VAL A 56 0.14 -4.29 2.05
CA VAL A 56 0.40 -5.26 0.98
C VAL A 56 -0.04 -6.67 1.38
N GLU A 57 0.29 -7.12 2.59
CA GLU A 57 -0.18 -8.41 3.11
C GLU A 57 -1.71 -8.46 3.20
N ARG A 58 -2.34 -7.43 3.76
CA ARG A 58 -3.79 -7.34 3.92
C ARG A 58 -4.53 -7.43 2.57
N VAL A 59 -4.01 -6.73 1.56
CA VAL A 59 -4.58 -6.75 0.20
C VAL A 59 -4.30 -8.09 -0.48
N MET A 60 -3.14 -8.69 -0.25
CA MET A 60 -2.75 -9.99 -0.80
C MET A 60 -3.13 -11.13 0.15
N GLN A 61 -4.41 -11.51 0.13
CA GLN A 61 -4.98 -12.62 0.92
C GLN A 61 -4.28 -13.99 0.79
N TYR A 62 -3.40 -14.15 -0.20
CA TYR A 62 -2.62 -15.37 -0.44
C TYR A 62 -1.19 -15.21 0.09
N PRO A 63 -0.81 -15.89 1.21
CA PRO A 63 0.48 -15.66 1.89
C PRO A 63 1.73 -15.78 1.01
N PRO A 64 1.85 -16.77 0.10
CA PRO A 64 3.01 -16.87 -0.79
C PRO A 64 3.16 -15.69 -1.75
N LYS A 65 2.05 -15.06 -2.15
CA LYS A 65 2.06 -13.87 -3.02
C LYS A 65 2.40 -12.61 -2.22
N ALA A 66 1.81 -12.45 -1.04
CA ALA A 66 2.16 -11.39 -0.10
C ALA A 66 3.66 -11.42 0.21
N PHE A 67 4.20 -12.57 0.60
CA PHE A 67 5.61 -12.76 0.90
C PHE A 67 6.51 -12.38 -0.27
N ARG A 68 6.23 -12.86 -1.49
CA ARG A 68 7.02 -12.52 -2.69
C ARG A 68 6.99 -11.01 -2.97
N SER A 69 5.83 -10.37 -2.79
CA SER A 69 5.68 -8.93 -2.97
C SER A 69 6.49 -8.14 -1.92
N CYS A 70 6.29 -8.43 -0.63
CA CYS A 70 7.01 -7.77 0.47
C CYS A 70 8.53 -7.97 0.35
N ARG A 71 8.97 -9.20 0.07
CA ARG A 71 10.39 -9.49 -0.16
C ARG A 71 10.93 -8.69 -1.34
N GLY A 72 10.19 -8.61 -2.45
CA GLY A 72 10.54 -7.81 -3.62
C GLY A 72 10.68 -6.33 -3.28
N ILE A 73 9.75 -5.78 -2.51
CA ILE A 73 9.78 -4.38 -2.05
C ILE A 73 11.06 -4.11 -1.25
N MET A 74 11.41 -5.00 -0.30
CA MET A 74 12.65 -4.86 0.48
C MET A 74 13.92 -4.90 -0.38
N THR A 75 13.89 -5.51 -1.58
CA THR A 75 15.05 -5.44 -2.50
C THR A 75 15.20 -4.09 -3.19
N LEU A 76 14.13 -3.29 -3.28
CA LEU A 76 14.17 -1.96 -3.89
C LEU A 76 14.99 -0.97 -3.05
N GLU A 77 15.04 -1.17 -1.73
CA GLU A 77 15.90 -0.40 -0.82
C GLU A 77 17.35 -0.32 -1.33
N LYS A 78 17.90 -1.47 -1.76
CA LYS A 78 19.29 -1.56 -2.23
C LYS A 78 19.51 -0.87 -3.57
N LYS A 79 18.46 -0.74 -4.39
CA LYS A 79 18.55 -0.17 -5.74
C LYS A 79 18.34 1.34 -5.73
N TYR A 80 17.39 1.83 -4.93
CA TYR A 80 16.96 3.24 -4.94
C TYR A 80 17.39 4.02 -3.69
N GLY A 81 17.87 3.33 -2.66
CA GLY A 81 18.21 3.93 -1.38
C GLY A 81 17.03 3.94 -0.41
N ARG A 82 17.36 4.16 0.86
CA ARG A 82 16.41 4.11 1.97
C ARG A 82 15.40 5.24 1.93
N ASP A 83 15.86 6.48 1.75
CA ASP A 83 14.99 7.66 1.77
C ASP A 83 13.95 7.63 0.65
N ARG A 84 14.38 7.24 -0.56
CA ARG A 84 13.47 7.04 -1.70
C ARG A 84 12.47 5.92 -1.46
N LEU A 85 12.86 4.84 -0.81
CA LEU A 85 11.93 3.77 -0.48
C LEU A 85 10.84 4.27 0.48
N VAL A 86 11.22 5.00 1.53
CA VAL A 86 10.28 5.59 2.51
C VAL A 86 9.32 6.54 1.81
N ALA A 87 9.84 7.46 1.00
CA ALA A 87 9.06 8.42 0.23
C ALA A 87 8.11 7.74 -0.77
N ALA A 88 8.57 6.71 -1.47
CA ALA A 88 7.74 5.94 -2.38
C ALA A 88 6.62 5.19 -1.66
N CYS A 89 6.89 4.61 -0.48
CA CYS A 89 5.85 3.97 0.33
C CYS A 89 4.78 4.98 0.76
N ALA A 90 5.18 6.19 1.18
CA ALA A 90 4.24 7.27 1.52
C ALA A 90 3.41 7.74 0.30
N CYS A 91 4.04 7.83 -0.87
CA CYS A 91 3.38 8.19 -2.14
C CYS A 91 2.37 7.12 -2.57
N ALA A 92 2.77 5.85 -2.57
CA ALA A 92 1.93 4.72 -2.96
C ALA A 92 0.73 4.53 -2.01
N ASP A 93 0.94 4.75 -0.70
CA ASP A 93 -0.13 4.69 0.30
C ASP A 93 -1.19 5.78 0.07
N GLN A 94 -0.79 7.02 -0.26
CA GLN A 94 -1.74 8.07 -0.65
C GLN A 94 -2.54 7.75 -1.92
N LYS A 95 -1.99 6.92 -2.81
CA LYS A 95 -2.68 6.42 -4.00
C LYS A 95 -3.51 5.17 -3.73
N LEU A 96 -3.46 4.61 -2.52
CA LEU A 96 -4.05 3.32 -2.15
C LEU A 96 -3.61 2.17 -3.07
N GLN A 97 -2.37 2.23 -3.55
CA GLN A 97 -1.79 1.23 -4.46
C GLN A 97 -0.80 0.37 -3.70
N TYR A 98 -1.08 -0.93 -3.62
CA TYR A 98 -0.30 -1.86 -2.80
C TYR A 98 0.28 -2.99 -3.63
N GLY A 99 1.60 -3.12 -3.57
CA GLY A 99 2.34 -4.23 -4.14
C GLY A 99 3.69 -3.79 -4.72
N TYR A 100 4.50 -4.77 -5.10
CA TYR A 100 5.81 -4.53 -5.71
C TYR A 100 5.73 -3.68 -6.97
N GLN A 101 4.81 -4.00 -7.88
CA GLN A 101 4.71 -3.32 -9.17
C GLN A 101 4.32 -1.84 -9.01
N ALA A 102 3.34 -1.54 -8.15
CA ALA A 102 2.94 -0.17 -7.85
C ALA A 102 4.10 0.66 -7.28
N LEU A 103 4.81 0.11 -6.28
CA LEU A 103 5.92 0.82 -5.66
C LEU A 103 7.10 1.02 -6.64
N ARG A 104 7.36 0.03 -7.49
CA ARG A 104 8.37 0.13 -8.54
C ARG A 104 8.01 1.22 -9.55
N GLU A 105 6.75 1.31 -9.97
CA GLU A 105 6.28 2.35 -10.90
C GLU A 105 6.46 3.75 -10.32
N VAL A 106 6.08 3.96 -9.05
CA VAL A 106 6.32 5.22 -8.32
C VAL A 106 7.79 5.62 -8.37
N LEU A 107 8.69 4.68 -8.06
CA LEU A 107 10.15 4.91 -8.05
C LEU A 107 10.74 5.16 -9.46
N GLU A 108 10.23 4.47 -10.48
CA GLU A 108 10.69 4.61 -11.87
C GLU A 108 10.20 5.92 -12.51
N LEU A 109 8.99 6.36 -12.17
CA LEU A 109 8.42 7.63 -12.63
C LEU A 109 8.90 8.83 -11.79
N GLY A 110 9.51 8.60 -10.63
CA GLY A 110 9.96 9.67 -9.74
C GLY A 110 8.82 10.40 -9.03
N GLU A 111 7.69 9.74 -8.81
CA GLU A 111 6.53 10.33 -8.12
C GLU A 111 6.75 10.43 -6.61
N ASP A 112 7.83 9.85 -6.09
CA ASP A 112 8.25 9.92 -4.68
C ASP A 112 8.94 11.23 -4.31
N VAL A 113 9.30 12.07 -5.29
CA VAL A 113 10.14 13.26 -5.07
C VAL A 113 9.51 14.25 -4.08
N ASP A 114 8.19 14.46 -4.15
CA ASP A 114 7.46 15.37 -3.25
C ASP A 114 7.41 14.86 -1.80
N PHE A 115 7.75 13.59 -1.55
CA PHE A 115 7.72 12.94 -0.25
C PHE A 115 9.11 12.78 0.38
N LEU A 116 10.16 13.27 -0.30
CA LEU A 116 11.51 13.27 0.25
C LEU A 116 11.63 14.30 1.38
N PRO A 117 12.42 14.00 2.43
CA PRO A 117 12.76 14.98 3.44
C PRO A 117 13.61 16.09 2.82
N ASP A 118 13.30 17.34 3.17
CA ASP A 118 14.10 18.51 2.80
C ASP A 118 15.43 18.55 3.58
N GLU A 119 16.31 19.50 3.27
CA GLU A 119 17.64 19.65 3.91
C GLU A 119 17.57 19.77 5.45
N ASP A 120 16.43 20.23 6.00
CA ASP A 120 16.13 20.32 7.43
C ASP A 120 15.51 19.04 8.03
N GLY A 121 15.42 17.94 7.27
CA GLY A 121 14.81 16.68 7.68
C GLY A 121 13.28 16.72 7.80
N LYS A 122 12.64 17.80 7.34
CA LYS A 122 11.19 17.91 7.28
C LYS A 122 10.68 17.42 5.94
N VAL A 123 9.81 16.41 5.96
CA VAL A 123 9.01 16.06 4.78
C VAL A 123 8.09 17.24 4.50
N GLN A 124 8.16 17.80 3.30
CA GLN A 124 7.20 18.81 2.87
C GLN A 124 5.83 18.14 2.82
N SER A 125 5.04 18.31 3.88
CA SER A 125 3.64 17.96 3.87
C SER A 125 2.93 18.91 2.90
N ASN A 126 3.00 18.59 1.61
CA ASN A 126 2.23 19.24 0.58
C ASN A 126 0.76 18.80 0.74
N VAL A 127 0.13 19.24 1.84
CA VAL A 127 -1.33 19.25 2.03
C VAL A 127 -1.99 20.26 1.08
N THR A 128 -1.24 20.85 0.14
CA THR A 128 -1.76 21.64 -0.96
C THR A 128 -2.01 20.68 -2.14
N SER A 129 -3.22 20.19 -2.33
CA SER A 129 -4.34 21.06 -2.61
C SER A 129 -5.60 20.53 -1.93
N GLN A 130 -6.19 21.37 -1.09
CA GLN A 130 -7.65 21.43 -1.05
C GLN A 130 -8.11 21.44 -2.50
N ILE A 131 -8.69 20.33 -2.97
CA ILE A 131 -9.41 20.32 -4.22
C ILE A 131 -10.39 21.48 -4.09
N SER A 132 -10.13 22.56 -4.82
CA SER A 132 -11.09 23.63 -4.91
C SER A 132 -12.27 22.99 -5.60
N LEU A 133 -13.28 22.61 -4.81
CA LEU A 133 -14.56 22.06 -5.27
C LEU A 133 -15.34 23.20 -5.96
N THR A 134 -14.74 23.80 -6.98
CA THR A 134 -15.37 24.77 -7.87
C THR A 134 -16.14 23.99 -8.94
N HIS A 135 -17.19 23.30 -8.51
CA HIS A 135 -18.14 22.69 -9.43
C HIS A 135 -19.25 23.70 -9.76
N LYS A 136 -19.73 23.73 -11.01
CA LYS A 136 -20.78 24.68 -11.47
C LYS A 136 -22.05 24.69 -10.60
N ASN A 137 -22.32 23.60 -9.88
CA ASN A 137 -23.50 23.46 -9.01
C ASN A 137 -23.23 23.73 -7.52
N ILE A 138 -22.00 24.05 -7.11
CA ILE A 138 -21.70 24.39 -5.71
C ILE A 138 -21.82 25.91 -5.53
N ARG A 139 -22.87 26.34 -4.81
CA ARG A 139 -23.16 27.76 -4.57
C ARG A 139 -22.56 28.19 -3.23
N GLY A 140 -21.66 29.17 -3.27
CA GLY A 140 -20.99 29.71 -2.08
C GLY A 140 -21.92 30.51 -1.16
N ARG A 141 -21.45 30.81 0.06
CA ARG A 141 -22.22 31.53 1.10
C ARG A 141 -22.83 32.85 0.63
N GLU A 142 -22.21 33.51 -0.36
CA GLU A 142 -22.67 34.77 -0.93
C GLU A 142 -24.01 34.60 -1.68
N TYR A 143 -24.34 33.40 -2.18
CA TYR A 143 -25.64 33.10 -2.81
C TYR A 143 -26.82 33.24 -1.84
N TYR A 144 -26.60 33.04 -0.53
CA TYR A 144 -27.66 33.08 0.49
C TYR A 144 -27.79 34.43 1.19
N LYS A 145 -26.90 35.38 0.88
CA LYS A 145 -27.07 36.77 1.34
C LYS A 145 -28.10 37.45 0.45
N LYS A 146 -29.38 37.18 0.72
CA LYS A 146 -30.46 38.05 0.24
C LYS A 146 -30.44 39.32 1.06
N ASP A 147 -30.40 40.45 0.37
CA ASP A 147 -30.71 41.77 0.91
C ASP A 147 -32.11 41.70 1.53
N LYS A 148 -32.21 41.96 2.84
CA LYS A 148 -33.50 42.14 3.50
C LYS A 148 -34.03 43.51 3.09
N GLN A 149 -34.95 43.53 2.14
CA GLN A 149 -35.85 44.66 1.91
C GLN A 149 -37.09 44.51 2.79
#